data_AF-A0A199VG42-F1
#
_entry.id   AF-A0A199VG42-F1
#
_cell.length_a   1.000
_cell.length_b   1.000
_cell.length_c   1.000
_cell.angle_alpha   90.00
_cell.angle_beta   90.00
_cell.angle_gamma   90.00
#
_symmetry.space_group_name_H-M   'P 1'
#
loop_
_entity.id
_entity.type
_entity.pdbx_description
1 polymer ?
#
loop_
_entity_poly.entity_id
_entity_poly.type
_entity_poly.pdbx_seq_one_letter_code
_entity_poly.pdbx_strand_id
1 'polypeptide(L)'
;MESENDGSYTLLSNIYANAGRWKDVARIRSIMKNSGIKKRPGCSWVQGKKGTATFSVGDRSHPQSNEIYALLGTLIERIKSIGYVPQMHFALHDVDDEEKSCLLSEHSEKLALAYGILTSSPGTPIRITKNLRVCGDCHSAFVYISKIVEHEIILRDSSRFHHFKKGSCSCGDYW
;
A
#
# COMPACT_ATOMS: atom_id res chain seq x y z
N MET A 1 1.84 0.53 -29.78
CA MET A 1 2.26 -0.75 -29.18
C MET A 1 3.55 -0.48 -28.40
N GLU A 2 3.44 0.05 -27.18
CA GLU A 2 4.60 0.57 -26.41
C GLU A 2 4.37 0.49 -24.87
N SER A 3 3.42 -0.35 -24.43
CA SER A 3 3.02 -0.46 -23.02
C SER A 3 3.59 -1.67 -22.30
N GLU A 4 4.44 -2.48 -22.94
CA GLU A 4 4.93 -3.75 -22.38
C GLU A 4 6.28 -3.64 -21.66
N ASN A 5 7.00 -2.52 -21.77
CA ASN A 5 8.34 -2.39 -21.19
C ASN A 5 8.40 -1.77 -19.78
N ASP A 6 7.35 -1.06 -19.32
CA ASP A 6 7.36 -0.43 -17.99
C ASP A 6 7.46 -1.47 -16.86
N GLY A 7 6.74 -2.58 -17.00
CA GLY A 7 6.74 -3.71 -16.06
C GLY A 7 8.10 -4.38 -15.94
N SER A 8 8.77 -4.65 -17.06
CA SER A 8 10.08 -5.32 -17.10
C SER A 8 11.19 -4.47 -16.46
N TYR A 9 11.27 -3.18 -16.78
CA TYR A 9 12.24 -2.28 -16.14
C TYR A 9 11.93 -2.09 -14.65
N THR A 10 10.65 -1.98 -14.29
CA THR A 10 10.25 -1.87 -12.88
C THR A 10 10.62 -3.13 -12.09
N LEU A 11 10.37 -4.32 -12.65
CA LEU A 11 10.74 -5.59 -12.03
C LEU A 11 12.25 -5.70 -11.83
N LEU A 12 13.03 -5.40 -12.87
CA LEU A 12 14.49 -5.45 -12.80
C LEU A 12 15.06 -4.45 -11.79
N SER A 13 14.51 -3.24 -11.76
CA SER A 13 14.85 -2.23 -10.75
C SER A 13 14.55 -2.72 -9.33
N ASN A 14 13.40 -3.36 -9.12
CA ASN A 14 13.03 -3.94 -7.82
C ASN A 14 13.96 -5.09 -7.41
N ILE A 15 14.37 -5.96 -8.35
CA ILE A 15 15.35 -7.03 -8.10
C ILE A 15 16.69 -6.43 -7.63
N TYR A 16 17.17 -5.38 -8.31
CA TYR A 16 18.40 -4.70 -7.89
C TYR A 16 18.26 -4.01 -6.53
N ALA A 17 17.13 -3.34 -6.28
CA ALA A 17 16.87 -2.71 -4.99
C ALA A 17 16.85 -3.74 -3.84
N ASN A 18 16.19 -4.88 -4.04
CA ASN A 18 16.15 -5.95 -3.04
C ASN A 18 17.53 -6.58 -2.79
N ALA A 19 18.43 -6.53 -3.77
CA ALA A 19 19.82 -6.96 -3.64
C ALA A 19 20.76 -5.86 -3.11
N GLY A 20 20.26 -4.69 -2.72
CA GLY A 20 21.08 -3.53 -2.29
C GLY A 20 21.92 -2.91 -3.41
N ARG A 21 21.65 -3.24 -4.67
CA ARG A 21 22.41 -2.81 -5.85
C ARG A 21 21.95 -1.44 -6.35
N TRP A 22 22.09 -0.41 -5.52
CA TRP A 22 21.57 0.94 -5.78
C TRP A 22 22.14 1.61 -7.03
N LYS A 23 23.41 1.34 -7.38
CA LYS A 23 24.01 1.81 -8.64
C LYS A 23 23.28 1.25 -9.87
N ASP A 24 22.86 -0.01 -9.80
CA ASP A 24 22.10 -0.64 -10.88
C ASP A 24 20.65 -0.13 -10.92
N VAL A 25 20.04 0.15 -9.77
CA VAL A 25 18.74 0.83 -9.68
C VAL A 25 18.80 2.20 -10.37
N ALA A 26 19.83 3.00 -10.06
CA ALA A 26 20.04 4.31 -10.66
C ALA A 26 20.22 4.22 -12.19
N ARG A 27 20.97 3.21 -12.67
CA ARG A 27 21.14 2.94 -14.10
C ARG A 27 19.81 2.63 -14.78
N ILE A 28 18.99 1.74 -14.20
CA ILE A 28 17.67 1.40 -14.76
C ILE A 28 16.76 2.63 -14.77
N ARG A 29 16.73 3.43 -13.70
CA ARG A 29 15.95 4.68 -13.65
C ARG A 29 16.37 5.67 -14.73
N SER A 30 17.67 5.78 -15.00
CA SER A 30 18.20 6.63 -16.07
C SER A 30 17.76 6.13 -17.46
N ILE A 31 17.83 4.82 -17.72
CA ILE A 31 17.34 4.22 -18.97
C ILE A 31 15.85 4.52 -19.15
N MET A 32 15.03 4.25 -18.13
CA MET A 32 13.59 4.53 -18.19
C MET A 32 13.31 6.01 -18.51
N LYS A 33 14.01 6.94 -17.85
CA LYS A 33 13.88 8.38 -18.09
C LYS A 33 14.24 8.76 -19.53
N ASN A 34 15.39 8.30 -20.02
CA ASN A 34 15.88 8.63 -21.37
C ASN A 34 15.02 8.01 -22.48
N SER A 35 14.38 6.87 -22.20
CA SER A 35 13.45 6.20 -23.12
C SER A 35 11.99 6.63 -22.94
N GLY A 36 11.70 7.64 -22.11
CA GLY A 36 10.33 8.12 -21.87
C GLY A 36 9.41 7.14 -21.13
N ILE A 37 9.96 6.04 -20.59
CA ILE A 37 9.22 5.01 -19.88
C ILE A 37 8.87 5.51 -18.48
N LYS A 38 7.58 5.61 -18.18
CA LYS A 38 7.08 6.01 -16.87
C LYS A 38 6.54 4.80 -16.11
N LYS A 39 6.96 4.65 -14.86
CA LYS A 39 6.37 3.66 -13.94
C LYS A 39 4.91 4.04 -13.69
N ARG A 40 3.98 3.07 -13.80
CA ARG A 40 2.61 3.27 -13.35
C ARG A 40 2.58 3.49 -11.83
N PRO A 41 1.95 4.57 -11.34
CA PRO A 41 1.82 4.79 -9.91
C PRO A 41 0.89 3.74 -9.29
N GLY A 42 1.17 3.35 -8.05
CA GLY A 42 0.29 2.50 -7.25
C GLY A 42 -0.82 3.33 -6.65
N CYS A 43 -2.05 3.06 -7.03
CA CYS A 43 -3.24 3.75 -6.54
C CYS A 43 -4.20 2.74 -5.91
N SER A 44 -4.85 3.19 -4.84
CA SER A 44 -5.89 2.42 -4.15
C SER A 44 -7.14 3.28 -4.03
N TRP A 45 -8.32 2.68 -4.14
CA TRP A 45 -9.58 3.41 -4.02
C TRP A 45 -10.63 2.64 -3.22
N VAL A 46 -11.49 3.41 -2.56
CA VAL A 46 -12.61 2.89 -1.75
C VAL A 46 -13.91 3.35 -2.38
N GLN A 47 -14.84 2.40 -2.53
CA GLN A 47 -16.21 2.70 -2.94
C GLN A 47 -17.03 3.05 -1.69
N GLY A 48 -17.36 4.32 -1.52
CA GLY A 48 -18.22 4.82 -0.43
C GLY A 48 -19.61 5.21 -0.92
N LYS A 49 -20.52 5.51 0.02
CA LYS A 49 -21.88 5.99 -0.30
C LYS A 49 -21.89 7.30 -1.11
N LYS A 50 -20.86 8.13 -0.93
CA LYS A 50 -20.73 9.45 -1.59
C LYS A 50 -19.89 9.42 -2.87
N GLY A 51 -19.50 8.23 -3.35
CA GLY A 51 -18.66 8.05 -4.53
C GLY A 51 -17.35 7.32 -4.23
N THR A 52 -16.43 7.35 -5.19
CA THR A 52 -15.14 6.68 -5.12
C THR A 52 -14.06 7.65 -4.67
N ALA A 53 -13.38 7.36 -3.55
CA ALA A 53 -12.19 8.09 -3.13
C ALA A 53 -10.93 7.33 -3.56
N THR A 54 -10.02 8.00 -4.24
CA THR A 54 -8.76 7.41 -4.75
C THR A 54 -7.58 8.06 -4.07
N PHE A 55 -6.59 7.24 -3.73
CA PHE A 55 -5.37 7.65 -3.03
C PHE A 55 -4.14 7.16 -3.79
N SER A 56 -3.11 8.00 -3.80
CA SER A 56 -1.73 7.62 -4.16
C SER A 56 -0.85 7.59 -2.91
N VAL A 57 0.39 7.11 -3.04
CA VAL A 57 1.35 7.13 -1.91
C VAL A 57 1.56 8.57 -1.44
N GLY A 58 1.46 8.82 -0.13
CA GLY A 58 1.64 10.16 0.46
C GLY A 58 0.60 11.19 0.03
N ASP A 59 -0.55 10.77 -0.51
CA ASP A 59 -1.58 11.68 -1.00
C ASP A 59 -2.21 12.47 0.15
N ARG A 60 -2.26 13.80 0.02
CA ARG A 60 -2.89 14.74 0.96
C ARG A 60 -3.91 15.66 0.30
N SER A 61 -4.27 15.39 -0.96
CA SER A 61 -5.21 16.21 -1.74
C SER A 61 -6.66 16.10 -1.28
N HIS A 62 -7.00 15.02 -0.57
CA HIS A 62 -8.35 14.81 -0.07
C HIS A 62 -8.71 15.84 1.03
N PRO A 63 -9.93 16.43 1.04
CA PRO A 63 -10.33 17.43 2.03
C PRO A 63 -10.23 16.96 3.49
N GLN A 64 -10.40 15.66 3.71
CA GLN A 64 -10.29 15.01 5.03
C GLN A 64 -8.90 14.40 5.29
N SER A 65 -7.85 14.90 4.64
CA SER A 65 -6.52 14.31 4.75
C SER A 65 -6.02 14.29 6.20
N ASN A 66 -6.22 15.36 6.96
CA ASN A 66 -5.79 15.41 8.37
C ASN A 66 -6.40 14.28 9.21
N GLU A 67 -7.70 14.04 9.07
CA GLU A 67 -8.41 12.97 9.80
C GLU A 67 -7.95 11.58 9.36
N ILE A 68 -7.72 11.38 8.06
CA ILE A 68 -7.22 10.13 7.49
C ILE A 68 -5.85 9.79 8.09
N TYR A 69 -4.92 10.74 8.11
CA TYR A 69 -3.57 10.52 8.64
C TYR A 69 -3.57 10.37 10.16
N ALA A 70 -4.41 11.11 10.89
CA ALA A 70 -4.53 10.97 12.34
C ALA A 70 -5.03 9.57 12.73
N LEU A 71 -6.08 9.08 12.06
CA LEU A 71 -6.57 7.72 12.28
C LEU A 71 -5.50 6.68 11.89
N LEU A 72 -4.87 6.86 10.73
CA LEU A 72 -3.83 5.95 10.26
C LEU A 72 -2.67 5.85 11.27
N GLY A 73 -2.17 6.97 11.78
CA GLY A 73 -1.15 6.99 12.83
C GLY A 73 -1.58 6.19 14.06
N THR A 74 -2.80 6.44 14.54
CA THR A 74 -3.40 5.71 15.68
C THR A 74 -3.49 4.21 15.42
N LEU A 75 -3.91 3.80 14.21
CA LEU A 75 -3.99 2.39 13.84
C LEU A 75 -2.60 1.75 13.81
N ILE A 76 -1.61 2.41 13.21
CA ILE A 76 -0.23 1.92 13.12
C ILE A 76 0.38 1.73 14.51
N GLU A 77 0.21 2.69 15.43
CA GLU A 77 0.68 2.57 16.81
C GLU A 77 0.03 1.38 17.53
N ARG A 78 -1.29 1.22 17.38
CA ARG A 78 -2.04 0.12 18.00
C ARG A 78 -1.66 -1.24 17.46
N ILE A 79 -1.38 -1.38 16.16
CA ILE A 79 -0.93 -2.67 15.63
C ILE A 79 0.51 -2.99 16.03
N LYS A 80 1.38 -1.98 16.13
CA LYS A 80 2.76 -2.15 16.62
C LYS A 80 2.76 -2.69 18.05
N SER A 81 1.89 -2.18 18.93
CA SER A 81 1.80 -2.66 20.31
C SER A 81 1.33 -4.11 20.46
N ILE A 82 0.68 -4.68 19.44
CA ILE A 82 0.28 -6.10 19.40
C ILE A 82 1.18 -6.95 18.48
N GLY A 83 2.34 -6.42 18.07
CA GLY A 83 3.41 -7.17 17.41
C GLY A 83 3.53 -7.01 15.90
N TYR A 84 2.88 -6.02 15.28
CA TYR A 84 3.17 -5.67 13.88
C TYR A 84 4.55 -5.00 13.78
N VAL A 85 5.39 -5.52 12.89
CA VAL A 85 6.70 -4.95 12.57
C VAL A 85 6.70 -4.52 11.09
N PRO A 86 6.92 -3.24 10.78
CA PRO A 86 7.02 -2.76 9.40
C PRO A 86 8.11 -3.51 8.63
N GLN A 87 7.77 -4.01 7.45
CA GLN A 87 8.69 -4.79 6.63
C GLN A 87 9.45 -3.87 5.67
N MET A 88 10.54 -3.27 6.17
CA MET A 88 11.32 -2.21 5.50
C MET A 88 11.87 -2.60 4.12
N HIS A 89 12.08 -3.89 3.85
CA HIS A 89 12.52 -4.38 2.53
C HIS A 89 11.49 -4.14 1.42
N PHE A 90 10.22 -3.84 1.75
CA PHE A 90 9.23 -3.41 0.77
C PHE A 90 9.30 -1.92 0.41
N ALA A 91 10.09 -1.12 1.15
CA ALA A 91 10.41 0.25 0.79
C ALA A 91 11.61 0.25 -0.16
N LEU A 92 11.34 0.12 -1.47
CA LEU A 92 12.36 0.04 -2.52
C LEU A 92 12.96 1.41 -2.89
N HIS A 93 13.29 2.17 -1.85
CA HIS A 93 13.89 3.51 -1.91
C HIS A 93 15.22 3.49 -1.15
N ASP A 94 16.22 4.16 -1.72
CA ASP A 94 17.55 4.33 -1.12
C ASP A 94 17.50 5.50 -0.14
N VAL A 95 16.78 5.29 0.96
CA VAL A 95 16.60 6.23 2.06
C VAL A 95 16.84 5.51 3.38
N ASP A 96 16.98 6.27 4.48
CA ASP A 96 17.16 5.68 5.80
C ASP A 96 15.92 4.89 6.26
N ASP A 97 16.07 4.12 7.33
CA ASP A 97 15.06 3.17 7.78
C ASP A 97 13.84 3.89 8.41
N GLU A 98 14.04 5.07 9.01
CA GLU A 98 12.97 5.97 9.45
C GLU A 98 12.12 6.46 8.26
N GLU A 99 12.75 6.95 7.19
CA GLU A 99 12.08 7.40 5.97
C GLU A 99 11.40 6.25 5.24
N LYS A 100 11.99 5.05 5.20
CA LYS A 100 11.33 3.84 4.69
C LYS A 100 10.08 3.50 5.49
N SER A 101 10.15 3.57 6.82
CA SER A 101 8.98 3.33 7.69
C SER A 101 7.87 4.35 7.43
N CYS A 102 8.23 5.63 7.24
CA CYS A 102 7.29 6.67 6.86
C CYS A 102 6.62 6.37 5.51
N LEU A 103 7.41 6.06 4.47
CA LEU A 103 6.90 5.72 3.14
C LEU A 103 5.97 4.49 3.17
N LEU A 104 6.30 3.46 3.96
CA LEU A 104 5.44 2.29 4.14
C LEU A 104 4.14 2.63 4.86
N SER A 105 4.18 3.54 5.83
CA SER A 105 2.98 3.98 6.53
C SER A 105 2.03 4.72 5.59
N GLU A 106 2.55 5.46 4.62
CA GLU A 106 1.80 6.30 3.69
C GLU A 106 1.43 5.60 2.37
N HIS A 107 1.50 4.27 2.32
CA HIS A 107 1.02 3.50 1.18
C HIS A 107 -0.47 3.76 0.91
N SER A 108 -0.85 3.82 -0.37
CA SER A 108 -2.21 4.16 -0.78
C SER A 108 -3.26 3.21 -0.22
N GLU A 109 -2.93 1.93 -0.03
CA GLU A 109 -3.83 0.95 0.61
C GLU A 109 -4.20 1.37 2.03
N LYS A 110 -3.22 1.82 2.82
CA LYS A 110 -3.41 2.20 4.23
C LYS A 110 -4.23 3.48 4.34
N LEU A 111 -3.99 4.45 3.46
CA LEU A 111 -4.80 5.67 3.35
C LEU A 111 -6.25 5.34 2.96
N ALA A 112 -6.42 4.47 1.97
CA ALA A 112 -7.74 3.99 1.54
C ALA A 112 -8.47 3.29 2.70
N LEU A 113 -7.81 2.42 3.45
CA LEU A 113 -8.40 1.76 4.60
C LEU A 113 -8.82 2.73 5.70
N ALA A 114 -7.95 3.67 6.08
CA ALA A 114 -8.26 4.69 7.08
C ALA A 114 -9.49 5.52 6.66
N TYR A 115 -9.54 5.99 5.41
CA TYR A 115 -10.73 6.65 4.86
C TYR A 115 -11.97 5.76 4.90
N GLY A 116 -11.84 4.47 4.54
CA GLY A 116 -12.92 3.50 4.58
C GLY A 116 -13.50 3.32 5.98
N ILE A 117 -12.65 3.29 7.02
CA ILE A 117 -13.08 3.20 8.42
C ILE A 117 -13.79 4.48 8.85
N LEU A 118 -13.25 5.66 8.51
CA LEU A 118 -13.85 6.95 8.89
C LEU A 118 -15.25 7.17 8.30
N THR A 119 -15.51 6.64 7.11
CA THR A 119 -16.72 6.95 6.33
C THR A 119 -17.76 5.85 6.32
N SER A 120 -17.41 4.63 6.74
CA SER A 120 -18.32 3.49 6.79
C SER A 120 -19.00 3.38 8.15
N SER A 121 -20.22 2.87 8.16
CA SER A 121 -20.91 2.52 9.41
C SER A 121 -20.18 1.34 10.10
N PRO A 122 -20.10 1.32 11.45
CA PRO A 122 -19.47 0.23 12.19
C PRO A 122 -19.96 -1.15 11.72
N GLY A 123 -19.03 -2.11 11.63
CA GLY A 123 -19.31 -3.49 11.18
C GLY A 123 -19.56 -3.67 9.68
N THR A 124 -19.68 -2.60 8.89
CA THR A 124 -19.89 -2.72 7.44
C THR A 124 -18.59 -3.09 6.72
N PRO A 125 -18.58 -4.03 5.76
CA PRO A 125 -17.35 -4.39 5.05
C PRO A 125 -16.78 -3.22 4.24
N ILE A 126 -15.47 -2.98 4.39
CA ILE A 126 -14.73 -1.96 3.64
C ILE A 126 -14.14 -2.61 2.39
N ARG A 127 -14.47 -2.05 1.22
CA ARG A 127 -14.01 -2.58 -0.08
C ARG A 127 -12.99 -1.63 -0.70
N ILE A 128 -11.78 -2.13 -0.86
CA ILE A 128 -10.63 -1.41 -1.41
C ILE A 128 -10.21 -2.12 -2.70
N THR A 129 -9.90 -1.35 -3.73
CA THR A 129 -9.25 -1.89 -4.93
C THR A 129 -7.90 -1.22 -5.12
N LYS A 130 -6.88 -2.02 -5.47
CA LYS A 130 -5.53 -1.59 -5.84
C LYS A 130 -5.25 -1.98 -7.29
N ASN A 131 -4.61 -1.09 -8.04
CA ASN A 131 -4.23 -1.38 -9.42
C ASN A 131 -3.00 -2.30 -9.56
N LEU A 132 -2.14 -2.35 -8.54
CA LEU A 132 -0.96 -3.23 -8.45
C LEU A 132 -1.20 -4.34 -7.42
N ARG A 133 -0.33 -5.35 -7.38
CA ARG A 133 -0.30 -6.34 -6.30
C ARG A 133 -0.07 -5.65 -4.94
N VAL A 134 -0.74 -6.12 -3.89
CA VAL A 134 -0.50 -5.61 -2.52
C VAL A 134 0.93 -5.95 -2.10
N CYS A 135 1.62 -5.05 -1.39
CA CYS A 135 2.93 -5.40 -0.83
C CYS A 135 2.76 -6.19 0.47
N GLY A 136 3.78 -6.97 0.87
CA GLY A 136 3.71 -7.80 2.07
C GLY A 136 3.55 -6.98 3.35
N ASP A 137 4.11 -5.76 3.39
CA ASP A 137 3.91 -4.85 4.52
C ASP A 137 2.45 -4.39 4.67
N CYS A 138 1.81 -3.94 3.59
CA CYS A 138 0.39 -3.57 3.61
C CYS A 138 -0.50 -4.77 3.94
N HIS A 139 -0.18 -5.94 3.38
CA HIS A 139 -0.90 -7.17 3.69
C HIS A 139 -0.82 -7.50 5.18
N SER A 140 0.39 -7.52 5.75
CA SER A 140 0.60 -7.74 7.18
C SER A 140 -0.12 -6.69 8.01
N ALA A 141 0.01 -5.40 7.68
CA ALA A 141 -0.69 -4.33 8.39
C ALA A 141 -2.21 -4.56 8.39
N PHE A 142 -2.81 -4.97 7.28
CA PHE A 142 -4.26 -5.25 7.20
C PHE A 142 -4.67 -6.45 8.04
N VAL A 143 -3.85 -7.51 8.09
CA VAL A 143 -4.04 -8.64 9.00
C VAL A 143 -4.12 -8.13 10.44
N TYR A 144 -3.15 -7.34 10.90
CA TYR A 144 -3.16 -6.82 12.27
C TYR A 144 -4.29 -5.81 12.53
N ILE A 145 -4.57 -4.91 11.59
CA ILE A 145 -5.68 -3.95 11.73
C ILE A 145 -7.01 -4.69 11.88
N SER A 146 -7.22 -5.79 11.14
CA SER A 146 -8.43 -6.61 11.24
C SER A 146 -8.65 -7.27 12.61
N LYS A 147 -7.64 -7.27 13.51
CA LYS A 147 -7.79 -7.71 14.91
C LYS A 147 -8.41 -6.64 15.80
N ILE A 148 -8.22 -5.36 15.46
CA ILE A 148 -8.53 -4.22 16.34
C ILE A 148 -9.70 -3.36 15.84
N VAL A 149 -10.21 -3.64 14.63
CA VAL A 149 -11.38 -2.99 14.04
C VAL A 149 -12.52 -4.00 13.86
N GLU A 150 -13.76 -3.52 13.90
CA GLU A 150 -14.95 -4.36 13.72
C GLU A 150 -15.33 -4.60 12.24
N HIS A 151 -14.54 -4.05 11.31
CA HIS A 151 -14.79 -4.16 9.88
C HIS A 151 -14.12 -5.41 9.28
N GLU A 152 -14.86 -6.13 8.42
CA GLU A 152 -14.21 -6.97 7.41
C GLU A 152 -13.59 -6.07 6.34
N ILE A 153 -12.33 -6.33 6.00
CA ILE A 153 -11.61 -5.57 4.97
C ILE A 153 -11.47 -6.47 3.75
N ILE A 154 -11.96 -6.01 2.61
CA ILE A 154 -11.90 -6.72 1.34
C ILE A 154 -11.02 -5.90 0.40
N LEU A 155 -9.83 -6.40 0.10
CA LEU A 155 -8.90 -5.77 -0.84
C LEU A 155 -8.83 -6.59 -2.12
N ARG A 156 -9.18 -5.98 -3.25
CA ARG A 156 -8.91 -6.54 -4.57
C ARG A 156 -7.63 -5.91 -5.11
N ASP A 157 -6.60 -6.72 -5.37
CA ASP A 157 -5.39 -6.25 -6.03
C ASP A 157 -5.33 -6.73 -7.49
N SER A 158 -4.18 -6.57 -8.16
CA SER A 158 -4.03 -7.01 -9.55
C SER A 158 -4.06 -8.53 -9.75
N SER A 159 -3.94 -9.31 -8.68
CA SER A 159 -3.75 -10.76 -8.70
C SER A 159 -4.93 -11.53 -8.11
N ARG A 160 -5.55 -11.04 -7.03
CA ARG A 160 -6.60 -11.75 -6.28
C ARG A 160 -7.40 -10.84 -5.34
N PHE A 161 -8.35 -11.44 -4.64
CA PHE A 161 -9.04 -10.85 -3.50
C PHE A 161 -8.41 -11.33 -2.19
N HIS A 162 -8.29 -10.40 -1.25
CA HIS A 162 -7.82 -10.62 0.11
C HIS A 162 -8.95 -10.22 1.06
N HIS A 163 -9.43 -11.17 1.87
CA HIS A 163 -10.43 -10.93 2.89
C HIS A 163 -9.74 -10.97 4.25
N PHE A 164 -9.61 -9.81 4.89
CA PHE A 164 -9.01 -9.70 6.21
C PHE A 164 -10.08 -9.65 7.28
N LYS A 165 -10.00 -10.58 8.22
CA LYS A 165 -10.96 -10.70 9.33
C LYS A 165 -10.29 -11.32 10.54
N LYS A 166 -10.44 -10.68 11.70
CA LYS A 166 -9.99 -11.19 13.02
C LYS A 166 -8.54 -11.69 13.03
N GLY A 167 -7.64 -11.00 12.32
CA GLY A 167 -6.22 -11.35 12.31
C GLY A 167 -5.81 -12.42 11.31
N SER A 168 -6.62 -12.67 10.29
CA SER A 168 -6.31 -13.62 9.22
C SER A 168 -6.67 -13.05 7.86
N CYS A 169 -6.00 -13.51 6.81
CA CYS A 169 -6.35 -13.24 5.42
C CYS A 169 -6.74 -14.53 4.69
N SER A 170 -7.75 -14.48 3.83
CA SER A 170 -8.19 -15.61 3.00
C SER A 170 -7.12 -16.16 2.04
N CYS A 171 -6.05 -15.41 1.77
CA CYS A 171 -4.99 -15.86 0.86
C CYS A 171 -3.91 -16.73 1.54
N GLY A 172 -3.99 -16.95 2.86
CA GLY A 172 -3.00 -17.73 3.61
C GLY A 172 -1.60 -17.11 3.61
N ASP A 173 -1.52 -15.78 3.64
CA ASP A 173 -0.29 -14.99 3.59
C ASP A 173 0.51 -15.10 2.27
N TYR A 174 -0.14 -15.39 1.14
CA TYR A 174 0.48 -15.43 -0.19
C TYR A 174 0.32 -14.13 -1.00
N TRP A 175 0.39 -12.96 -0.33
CA TRP A 175 0.17 -11.60 -0.90
C TRP A 175 0.67 -11.43 -2.33
#